data_AF-A0A645H2E4-F1
#
_entry.id   AF-A0A645H2E4-F1
#
_cell.length_a   1.000
_cell.length_b   1.000
_cell.length_c   1.000
_cell.angle_alpha   90.00
_cell.angle_beta   90.00
_cell.angle_gamma   90.00
#
_symmetry.space_group_name_H-M   'P 1'
#
loop_
_entity.id
_entity.type
_entity.pdbx_description
1 polymer ?
#
loop_
_entity_poly.entity_id
_entity_poly.type
_entity_poly.pdbx_seq_one_letter_code
_entity_poly.pdbx_strand_id
1 'polypeptide(L)'
;MDVRLLTPEMRIDDDMPLIRDVPVGLPGAGPERGFTALPKPGTIVEIAFAFGRLQLPFVRTVLPDGLALAVTDGASARWQQSADSFQEVDAAGNWKRATTGNIADIADGKIDQAALGNWTASGQKVWLGTATDNSLSAISDCLASILAAIGILAGHTHPNVGGCEQSGSISSAKSSGDTAKERLDLIKQ
;
A
#
# COMPACT_ATOMS: atom_id res chain seq x y z
N MET A 1 15.58 25.66 -4.94
CA MET A 1 16.37 25.12 -3.80
C MET A 1 17.62 25.96 -3.66
N ASP A 2 18.21 25.98 -2.47
CA ASP A 2 19.45 26.71 -2.22
C ASP A 2 20.66 25.81 -2.54
N VAL A 3 21.69 26.38 -3.15
CA VAL A 3 22.90 25.65 -3.56
C VAL A 3 24.18 26.42 -3.19
N ARG A 4 25.21 25.68 -2.80
CA ARG A 4 26.58 26.17 -2.61
C ARG A 4 27.45 25.58 -3.73
N LEU A 5 28.34 26.39 -4.28
CA LEU A 5 29.32 25.89 -5.24
C LEU A 5 30.38 25.04 -4.52
N LEU A 6 30.95 24.09 -5.26
CA LEU A 6 32.02 23.23 -4.78
C LEU A 6 33.32 23.57 -5.52
N THR A 7 34.46 23.42 -4.83
CA THR A 7 35.79 23.45 -5.44
C THR A 7 36.02 22.18 -6.28
N PRO A 8 37.07 22.13 -7.13
CA PRO A 8 37.43 20.91 -7.86
C PRO A 8 37.68 19.68 -6.98
N GLU A 9 38.01 19.87 -5.69
CA GLU A 9 38.19 18.81 -4.70
C GLU A 9 36.89 18.41 -3.98
N MET A 10 35.71 18.81 -4.50
CA MET A 10 34.40 18.46 -3.97
C MET A 10 34.13 18.98 -2.54
N ARG A 11 34.79 20.07 -2.16
CA ARG A 11 34.55 20.78 -0.89
C ARG A 11 33.73 22.03 -1.16
N ILE A 12 33.00 22.50 -0.14
CA ILE A 12 32.25 23.75 -0.24
C ILE A 12 33.23 24.88 -0.57
N ASP A 13 32.89 25.66 -1.58
CA ASP A 13 33.58 26.92 -1.89
C ASP A 13 33.03 28.02 -0.96
N ASP A 14 33.88 28.50 -0.05
CA ASP A 14 33.54 29.55 0.92
C ASP A 14 33.69 30.97 0.34
N ASP A 15 34.39 31.12 -0.80
CA ASP A 15 34.51 32.41 -1.50
C ASP A 15 33.27 32.72 -2.35
N MET A 16 32.46 31.68 -2.64
CA MET A 16 31.25 31.80 -3.44
C MET A 16 30.00 31.97 -2.55
N PRO A 17 29.08 32.88 -2.91
CA PRO A 17 27.87 33.10 -2.14
C PRO A 17 26.90 31.91 -2.25
N LEU A 18 26.01 31.81 -1.25
CA LEU A 18 24.84 30.93 -1.34
C LEU A 18 23.91 31.41 -2.46
N ILE A 19 23.64 30.56 -3.44
CA ILE A 19 22.69 30.85 -4.52
C ILE A 19 21.33 30.33 -4.08
N ARG A 20 20.37 31.23 -3.89
CA ARG A 20 19.04 30.91 -3.38
C ARG A 20 18.05 30.62 -4.50
N ASP A 21 17.03 29.84 -4.17
CA ASP A 21 15.84 29.65 -5.01
C ASP A 21 16.14 29.16 -6.44
N VAL A 22 17.21 28.37 -6.61
CA VAL A 22 17.60 27.81 -7.91
C VAL A 22 16.55 26.79 -8.36
N PRO A 23 15.93 26.97 -9.55
CA PRO A 23 14.99 26.02 -10.12
C PRO A 23 15.63 24.67 -10.41
N VAL A 24 14.83 23.61 -10.38
CA VAL A 24 15.30 22.24 -10.62
C VAL A 24 14.72 21.74 -11.93
N GLY A 25 15.58 21.29 -12.83
CA GLY A 25 15.18 20.54 -14.01
C GLY A 25 14.51 19.24 -13.58
N LEU A 26 13.26 19.04 -14.00
CA LEU A 26 12.51 17.82 -13.74
C LEU A 26 12.60 16.88 -14.94
N PRO A 27 12.72 15.55 -14.75
CA PRO A 27 12.71 14.58 -15.84
C PRO A 27 11.45 14.66 -16.73
N GLY A 28 10.32 15.13 -16.16
CA GLY A 28 9.12 15.47 -16.91
C GLY A 28 8.29 16.51 -16.15
N ALA A 29 7.84 17.55 -16.84
CA ALA A 29 7.01 18.63 -16.28
C ALA A 29 6.01 19.18 -17.32
N GLY A 30 4.78 19.43 -16.88
CA GLY A 30 3.73 20.09 -17.63
C GLY A 30 2.52 20.40 -16.74
N PRO A 31 1.49 21.12 -17.24
CA PRO A 31 0.28 21.35 -16.46
C PRO A 31 -0.35 20.02 -16.03
N GLU A 32 -0.54 19.84 -14.72
CA GLU A 32 -1.15 18.66 -14.09
C GLU A 32 -0.43 17.31 -14.39
N ARG A 33 0.84 17.36 -14.83
CA ARG A 33 1.63 16.15 -15.13
C ARG A 33 3.12 16.35 -14.86
N GLY A 34 3.79 15.31 -14.36
CA GLY A 34 5.24 15.33 -14.21
C GLY A 34 5.76 14.26 -13.27
N PHE A 35 7.08 14.22 -13.14
CA PHE A 35 7.78 13.40 -12.17
C PHE A 35 8.68 14.31 -11.33
N THR A 36 8.35 14.48 -10.05
CA THR A 36 9.06 15.38 -9.15
C THR A 36 9.74 14.58 -8.06
N ALA A 37 11.07 14.56 -8.09
CA ALA A 37 11.91 14.00 -7.04
C ALA A 37 13.02 15.00 -6.73
N LEU A 38 12.80 15.83 -5.70
CA LEU A 38 13.78 16.84 -5.32
C LEU A 38 14.95 16.19 -4.57
N PRO A 39 16.20 16.53 -4.90
CA PRO A 39 17.36 16.10 -4.12
C PRO A 39 17.28 16.65 -2.70
N LYS A 40 17.77 15.85 -1.74
CA LYS A 40 17.87 16.25 -0.33
C LYS A 40 19.09 17.15 -0.13
N PRO A 41 19.13 17.96 0.94
CA PRO A 41 20.35 18.69 1.31
C PRO A 41 21.56 17.74 1.40
N GLY A 42 22.70 18.16 0.85
CA GLY A 42 23.91 17.35 0.76
C GLY A 42 24.06 16.56 -0.55
N THR A 43 23.03 16.50 -1.40
CA THR A 43 23.15 15.92 -2.74
C THR A 43 23.92 16.86 -3.68
N ILE A 44 24.87 16.30 -4.42
CA ILE A 44 25.64 17.02 -5.43
C ILE A 44 24.80 17.19 -6.70
N VAL A 45 24.83 18.40 -7.27
CA VAL A 45 24.06 18.75 -8.46
C VAL A 45 24.92 19.51 -9.47
N GLU A 46 24.60 19.37 -10.75
CA GLU A 46 25.16 20.20 -11.81
C GLU A 46 24.30 21.46 -11.99
N ILE A 47 24.94 22.63 -11.93
CA ILE A 47 24.30 23.92 -12.22
C ILE A 47 24.58 24.32 -13.66
N ALA A 48 23.51 24.75 -14.33
CA ALA A 48 23.54 25.31 -15.65
C ALA A 48 22.95 26.72 -15.65
N PHE A 49 23.24 27.48 -16.70
CA PHE A 49 22.74 28.86 -16.84
C PHE A 49 21.87 28.97 -18.09
N ALA A 50 20.60 29.32 -17.90
CA ALA A 50 19.65 29.43 -19.01
C ALA A 50 20.12 30.51 -19.99
N PHE A 51 20.18 30.18 -21.28
CA PHE A 51 20.64 31.07 -22.34
C PHE A 51 22.06 31.65 -22.10
N GLY A 52 22.89 30.97 -21.31
CA GLY A 52 24.22 31.46 -20.92
C GLY A 52 24.19 32.66 -19.96
N ARG A 53 23.04 33.01 -19.39
CA ARG A 53 22.91 34.15 -18.46
C ARG A 53 23.22 33.70 -17.03
N LEU A 54 24.30 34.22 -16.46
CA LEU A 54 24.73 33.89 -15.09
C LEU A 54 23.67 34.18 -14.01
N GLN A 55 22.78 35.14 -14.27
CA GLN A 55 21.67 35.49 -13.39
C GLN A 55 20.47 34.51 -13.46
N LEU A 56 20.51 33.51 -14.34
CA LEU A 56 19.45 32.50 -14.50
C LEU A 56 20.00 31.08 -14.29
N PRO A 57 20.51 30.76 -13.09
CA PRO A 57 20.95 29.40 -12.78
C PRO A 57 19.76 28.45 -12.70
N PHE A 58 19.99 27.19 -13.02
CA PHE A 58 19.08 26.08 -12.73
C PHE A 58 19.88 24.79 -12.51
N VAL A 59 19.34 23.87 -11.73
CA VAL A 59 19.91 22.52 -11.59
C VAL A 59 19.56 21.73 -12.84
N ARG A 60 20.57 21.30 -13.61
CA ARG A 60 20.38 20.50 -14.82
C ARG A 60 20.25 19.02 -14.50
N THR A 61 21.12 18.52 -13.62
CA THR A 61 21.26 17.09 -13.33
C THR A 61 21.60 16.90 -11.86
N VAL A 62 21.06 15.85 -11.24
CA VAL A 62 21.50 15.35 -9.93
C VAL A 62 22.65 14.38 -10.15
N LEU A 63 23.77 14.58 -9.48
CA LEU A 63 24.90 13.66 -9.53
C LEU A 63 24.77 12.65 -8.38
N PRO A 64 24.73 11.34 -8.66
CA PRO A 64 24.50 10.32 -7.64
C PRO A 64 25.73 10.00 -6.77
N ASP A 65 26.79 10.80 -6.88
CA ASP A 65 28.05 10.58 -6.16
C ASP A 65 27.83 10.62 -4.63
N GLY A 66 28.36 9.61 -3.94
CA GLY A 66 28.23 9.48 -2.49
C GLY A 66 26.81 9.21 -1.95
N LEU A 67 25.80 8.97 -2.82
CA LEU A 67 24.44 8.70 -2.39
C LEU A 67 24.17 7.19 -2.20
N ALA A 68 23.39 6.87 -1.18
CA ALA A 68 22.76 5.55 -1.05
C ALA A 68 21.62 5.43 -2.07
N LEU A 69 21.94 4.90 -3.25
CA LEU A 69 20.97 4.68 -4.33
C LEU A 69 20.03 3.50 -4.02
N ALA A 70 18.93 3.42 -4.76
CA ALA A 70 18.12 2.21 -4.79
C ALA A 70 18.99 1.04 -5.26
N VAL A 71 18.98 -0.06 -4.51
CA VAL A 71 19.68 -1.27 -4.92
C VAL A 71 18.97 -1.82 -6.15
N THR A 72 19.66 -1.83 -7.28
CA THR A 72 19.20 -2.42 -8.54
C THR A 72 20.35 -3.18 -9.16
N ASP A 73 20.08 -4.37 -9.70
CA ASP A 73 20.98 -5.01 -10.66
C ASP A 73 20.76 -4.42 -12.09
N GLY A 74 21.44 -4.97 -13.10
CA GLY A 74 21.35 -4.45 -14.47
C GLY A 74 20.02 -4.69 -15.19
N ALA A 75 19.07 -5.45 -14.61
CA ALA A 75 17.80 -5.82 -15.24
C ALA A 75 16.56 -5.45 -14.42
N SER A 76 16.74 -5.12 -13.14
CA SER A 76 15.70 -4.66 -12.22
C SER A 76 15.52 -3.14 -12.27
N ALA A 77 14.34 -2.69 -11.85
CA ALA A 77 14.09 -1.27 -11.63
C ALA A 77 13.35 -1.07 -10.31
N ARG A 78 13.73 -0.04 -9.57
CA ARG A 78 13.17 0.24 -8.25
C ARG A 78 12.91 1.74 -8.08
N TRP A 79 11.68 2.07 -7.73
CA TRP A 79 11.27 3.39 -7.30
C TRP A 79 11.03 3.39 -5.79
N GLN A 80 11.75 4.21 -5.03
CA GLN A 80 11.68 4.18 -3.57
C GLN A 80 11.73 5.56 -2.92
N GLN A 81 11.12 5.66 -1.73
CA GLN A 81 11.32 6.75 -0.79
C GLN A 81 12.33 6.36 0.31
N SER A 82 12.33 5.08 0.70
CA SER A 82 13.25 4.45 1.65
C SER A 82 13.48 2.97 1.28
N ALA A 83 14.37 2.27 2.00
CA ALA A 83 14.56 0.83 1.80
C ALA A 83 13.28 0.01 2.09
N ASP A 84 12.39 0.52 2.93
CA ASP A 84 11.16 -0.15 3.37
C ASP A 84 9.89 0.34 2.64
N SER A 85 10.00 1.43 1.86
CA SER A 85 8.88 2.03 1.12
C SER A 85 9.25 2.22 -0.36
N PHE A 86 8.80 1.27 -1.19
CA PHE A 86 9.21 1.13 -2.59
C PHE A 86 8.19 0.40 -3.48
N GLN A 87 8.39 0.56 -4.78
CA GLN A 87 7.87 -0.32 -5.84
C GLN A 87 9.04 -0.82 -6.67
N GLU A 88 9.12 -2.12 -6.91
CA GLU A 88 10.20 -2.73 -7.68
C GLU A 88 9.69 -3.76 -8.67
N VAL A 89 10.42 -3.88 -9.77
CA VAL A 89 10.35 -4.98 -10.71
C VAL A 89 11.69 -5.69 -10.71
N ASP A 90 11.69 -6.99 -10.45
CA ASP A 90 12.91 -7.80 -10.48
C ASP A 90 13.29 -8.22 -11.91
N ALA A 91 14.46 -8.84 -12.06
CA ALA A 91 14.95 -9.31 -13.35
C ALA A 91 14.05 -10.37 -14.03
N ALA A 92 13.18 -11.05 -13.26
CA ALA A 92 12.21 -12.02 -13.78
C ALA A 92 10.86 -11.37 -14.14
N GLY A 93 10.71 -10.05 -13.92
CA GLY A 93 9.49 -9.30 -14.20
C GLY A 93 8.46 -9.35 -13.06
N ASN A 94 8.82 -9.85 -11.88
CA ASN A 94 7.91 -9.84 -10.72
C ASN A 94 7.82 -8.42 -10.16
N TRP A 95 6.58 -7.95 -9.97
CA TRP A 95 6.31 -6.65 -9.36
C TRP A 95 6.02 -6.79 -7.86
N LYS A 96 6.60 -5.89 -7.07
CA LYS A 96 6.34 -5.79 -5.62
C LYS A 96 6.17 -4.33 -5.19
N ARG A 97 5.14 -4.07 -4.39
CA ARG A 97 4.88 -2.80 -3.70
C ARG A 97 4.93 -3.04 -2.20
N ALA A 98 5.76 -2.27 -1.48
CA ALA A 98 5.89 -2.35 -0.03
C ALA A 98 5.97 -0.94 0.57
N THR A 99 5.44 -0.78 1.79
CA THR A 99 5.47 0.48 2.54
C THR A 99 5.35 0.21 4.03
N THR A 100 5.92 1.10 4.85
CA THR A 100 5.70 1.13 6.31
C THR A 100 4.43 1.89 6.70
N GLY A 101 3.79 2.57 5.74
CA GLY A 101 2.56 3.34 5.94
C GLY A 101 1.32 2.61 5.40
N ASN A 102 0.31 3.41 5.06
CA ASN A 102 -0.94 2.92 4.47
C ASN A 102 -0.87 2.92 2.94
N ILE A 103 -1.64 2.03 2.32
CA ILE A 103 -1.90 2.00 0.89
C ILE A 103 -3.38 2.29 0.67
N ALA A 104 -3.69 3.19 -0.27
CA ALA A 104 -5.04 3.45 -0.73
C ALA A 104 -5.07 3.44 -2.26
N ASP A 105 -5.93 2.58 -2.83
CA ASP A 105 -6.22 2.53 -4.26
C ASP A 105 -7.66 3.06 -4.44
N ILE A 106 -7.83 4.23 -5.08
CA ILE A 106 -9.11 4.96 -5.19
C ILE A 106 -9.40 5.24 -6.67
N ALA A 107 -10.62 4.94 -7.12
CA ALA A 107 -11.10 5.24 -8.46
C ALA A 107 -12.60 5.60 -8.44
N ASP A 108 -13.01 6.58 -9.24
CA ASP A 108 -14.44 6.94 -9.41
C ASP A 108 -15.23 5.87 -10.15
N GLY A 109 -14.55 5.10 -11.01
CA GLY A 109 -15.15 4.01 -11.79
C GLY A 109 -15.00 2.67 -11.09
N LYS A 110 -14.06 1.85 -11.57
CA LYS A 110 -13.80 0.51 -11.05
C LYS A 110 -12.31 0.24 -10.94
N ILE A 111 -11.94 -0.63 -10.01
CA ILE A 111 -10.62 -1.24 -9.91
C ILE A 111 -10.77 -2.70 -10.33
N ASP A 112 -10.18 -3.07 -11.46
CA ASP A 112 -10.16 -4.46 -11.93
C ASP A 112 -8.89 -5.15 -11.43
N GLN A 113 -9.04 -6.22 -10.64
CA GLN A 113 -7.95 -7.10 -10.22
C GLN A 113 -8.24 -8.51 -10.69
N ALA A 114 -7.32 -9.09 -11.47
CA ALA A 114 -7.47 -10.43 -12.00
C ALA A 114 -6.14 -11.18 -11.93
N ALA A 115 -6.21 -12.44 -11.49
CA ALA A 115 -5.12 -13.40 -11.58
C ALA A 115 -5.64 -14.61 -12.36
N LEU A 116 -4.85 -15.12 -13.32
CA LEU A 116 -5.17 -16.39 -13.99
C LEU A 116 -4.91 -17.61 -13.08
N GLY A 117 -4.11 -17.42 -12.04
CA GLY A 117 -3.91 -18.37 -10.95
C GLY A 117 -4.66 -17.95 -9.69
N ASN A 118 -4.04 -18.18 -8.53
CA ASN A 118 -4.65 -17.85 -7.25
C ASN A 118 -4.55 -16.35 -6.95
N TRP A 119 -5.67 -15.78 -6.49
CA TRP A 119 -5.70 -14.45 -5.87
C TRP A 119 -5.84 -14.62 -4.35
N THR A 120 -4.97 -13.96 -3.58
CA THR A 120 -4.97 -14.03 -2.11
C THR A 120 -5.03 -12.63 -1.54
N ALA A 121 -6.01 -12.39 -0.67
CA ALA A 121 -6.11 -11.21 0.19
C ALA A 121 -5.92 -11.65 1.65
N SER A 122 -5.03 -11.00 2.39
CA SER A 122 -4.71 -11.38 3.77
C SER A 122 -4.45 -10.16 4.63
N GLY A 123 -5.02 -10.17 5.83
CA GLY A 123 -4.87 -9.15 6.87
C GLY A 123 -5.42 -9.69 8.18
N GLN A 124 -5.18 -8.98 9.29
CA GLN A 124 -5.77 -9.39 10.58
C GLN A 124 -7.30 -9.31 10.55
N LYS A 125 -7.82 -8.26 9.92
CA LYS A 125 -9.23 -8.02 9.66
C LYS A 125 -9.44 -7.69 8.19
N VAL A 126 -10.57 -8.11 7.62
CA VAL A 126 -10.94 -7.94 6.23
C VAL A 126 -12.33 -7.32 6.16
N TRP A 127 -12.46 -6.29 5.33
CA TRP A 127 -13.73 -5.67 4.97
C TRP A 127 -14.03 -5.97 3.50
N LEU A 128 -15.20 -6.56 3.23
CA LEU A 128 -15.66 -6.85 1.87
C LEU A 128 -17.06 -6.29 1.69
N GLY A 129 -17.19 -5.11 1.07
CA GLY A 129 -18.50 -4.52 0.81
C GLY A 129 -18.44 -3.02 0.60
N THR A 130 -19.49 -2.32 1.00
CA THR A 130 -19.65 -0.86 0.82
C THR A 130 -19.01 -0.12 2.00
N ALA A 131 -19.15 1.21 2.07
CA ALA A 131 -18.70 1.98 3.24
C ALA A 131 -19.46 1.62 4.53
N THR A 132 -20.66 1.05 4.42
CA THR A 132 -21.58 0.79 5.54
C THR A 132 -21.84 -0.69 5.77
N ASP A 133 -21.73 -1.52 4.74
CA ASP A 133 -22.16 -2.91 4.77
C ASP A 133 -20.98 -3.84 4.50
N ASN A 134 -20.56 -4.59 5.51
CA ASN A 134 -19.55 -5.64 5.40
C ASN A 134 -20.23 -6.99 5.18
N SER A 135 -19.95 -7.63 4.03
CA SER A 135 -20.49 -8.94 3.67
C SER A 135 -20.13 -10.02 4.69
N LEU A 136 -18.93 -9.96 5.32
CA LEU A 136 -18.53 -10.93 6.34
C LEU A 136 -19.38 -10.79 7.61
N SER A 137 -19.76 -9.56 7.97
CA SER A 137 -20.68 -9.30 9.08
C SER A 137 -22.08 -9.84 8.77
N ALA A 138 -22.59 -9.58 7.56
CA ALA A 138 -23.88 -10.12 7.12
C ALA A 138 -23.92 -11.66 7.16
N ILE A 139 -22.83 -12.34 6.75
CA ILE A 139 -22.73 -13.80 6.84
C ILE A 139 -22.71 -14.26 8.31
N SER A 140 -21.98 -13.58 9.19
CA SER A 140 -21.99 -13.87 10.63
C SER A 140 -23.40 -13.78 11.23
N ASP A 141 -24.15 -12.75 10.87
CA ASP A 141 -25.48 -12.50 11.44
C ASP A 141 -26.52 -13.49 10.90
N CYS A 142 -26.36 -13.89 9.64
CA CYS A 142 -27.09 -15.02 9.05
C CYS A 142 -26.80 -16.32 9.81
N LEU A 143 -25.53 -16.65 10.06
CA LEU A 143 -25.14 -17.81 10.86
C LEU A 143 -25.72 -17.74 12.28
N ALA A 144 -25.69 -16.57 12.92
CA ALA A 144 -26.29 -16.39 14.24
C ALA A 144 -27.79 -16.71 14.24
N SER A 145 -28.52 -16.24 13.22
CA SER A 145 -29.96 -16.49 13.07
C SER A 145 -30.26 -17.98 12.85
N ILE A 146 -29.47 -18.65 12.01
CA ILE A 146 -29.57 -20.10 11.77
C ILE A 146 -29.30 -20.87 13.05
N LEU A 147 -28.23 -20.54 13.78
CA LEU A 147 -27.84 -21.22 15.02
C LEU A 147 -28.86 -21.04 16.13
N ALA A 148 -29.51 -19.87 16.21
CA ALA A 148 -30.63 -19.64 17.10
C ALA A 148 -31.82 -20.55 16.75
N ALA A 149 -32.18 -20.66 15.47
CA ALA A 149 -33.24 -21.56 15.00
C ALA A 149 -32.92 -23.04 15.28
N ILE A 150 -31.67 -23.47 15.08
CA ILE A 150 -31.20 -24.83 15.41
C ILE A 150 -31.29 -25.08 16.91
N GLY A 151 -30.97 -24.09 17.74
CA GLY A 151 -31.12 -24.18 19.20
C GLY A 151 -32.58 -24.42 19.60
N ILE A 152 -33.52 -23.67 19.00
CA ILE A 152 -34.96 -23.87 19.20
C ILE A 152 -35.36 -25.28 18.76
N LEU A 153 -34.90 -25.72 17.58
CA LEU A 153 -35.20 -27.05 17.06
C LEU A 153 -34.65 -28.17 17.95
N ALA A 154 -33.44 -28.05 18.50
CA ALA A 154 -32.88 -29.07 19.38
C ALA A 154 -33.66 -29.20 20.70
N GLY A 155 -34.19 -28.08 21.21
CA GLY A 155 -34.87 -28.01 22.49
C GLY A 155 -36.40 -28.10 22.45
N HIS A 156 -37.03 -28.16 21.26
CA HIS A 156 -38.48 -28.17 21.19
C HIS A 156 -39.09 -29.49 21.68
N THR A 157 -40.32 -29.41 22.19
CA THR A 157 -41.10 -30.55 22.68
C THR A 157 -42.53 -30.49 22.17
N HIS A 158 -43.16 -31.64 21.97
CA HIS A 158 -44.60 -31.73 21.73
C HIS A 158 -45.35 -32.23 22.98
N PRO A 159 -46.54 -31.68 23.30
CA PRO A 159 -47.27 -31.98 24.54
C PRO A 159 -47.50 -33.46 24.87
N ASN A 160 -47.53 -34.34 23.87
CA ASN A 160 -47.83 -35.77 24.04
C ASN A 160 -46.78 -36.72 23.41
N VAL A 161 -45.71 -36.17 22.82
CA VAL A 161 -44.65 -36.96 22.16
C VAL A 161 -43.31 -36.78 22.86
N GLY A 162 -43.13 -35.71 23.64
CA GLY A 162 -41.86 -35.40 24.30
C GLY A 162 -40.91 -34.62 23.40
N GLY A 163 -39.61 -34.72 23.70
CA GLY A 163 -38.55 -34.01 22.97
C GLY A 163 -38.08 -34.75 21.71
N CYS A 164 -37.29 -34.05 20.90
CA CYS A 164 -36.66 -34.62 19.71
C CYS A 164 -35.60 -35.68 20.08
N GLU A 165 -35.76 -36.90 19.55
CA GLU A 165 -34.79 -38.00 19.75
C GLU A 165 -33.41 -37.69 19.16
N GLN A 166 -33.36 -36.86 18.12
CA GLN A 166 -32.14 -36.40 17.45
C GLN A 166 -31.55 -35.13 18.08
N SER A 167 -32.09 -34.65 19.21
CA SER A 167 -31.64 -33.42 19.88
C SER A 167 -30.12 -33.34 20.06
N GLY A 168 -29.47 -34.44 20.47
CA GLY A 168 -28.01 -34.49 20.60
C GLY A 168 -27.25 -34.25 19.31
N SER A 169 -27.71 -34.85 18.19
CA SER A 169 -27.11 -34.61 16.87
C SER A 169 -27.32 -33.17 16.40
N ILE A 170 -28.49 -32.59 16.67
CA ILE A 170 -28.82 -31.21 16.30
C ILE A 170 -27.96 -30.22 17.10
N SER A 171 -27.80 -30.43 18.42
CA SER A 171 -26.92 -29.62 19.27
C SER A 171 -25.45 -29.72 18.84
N SER A 172 -25.02 -30.90 18.38
CA SER A 172 -23.67 -31.09 17.84
C SER A 172 -23.49 -30.29 16.55
N ALA A 173 -24.48 -30.28 15.65
CA ALA A 173 -24.45 -29.45 14.44
C ALA A 173 -24.41 -27.95 14.75
N LYS A 174 -25.17 -27.50 15.77
CA LYS A 174 -25.08 -26.11 16.27
C LYS A 174 -23.66 -25.76 16.69
N SER A 175 -23.03 -26.61 17.51
CA SER A 175 -21.68 -26.37 18.05
C SER A 175 -20.63 -26.24 16.93
N SER A 176 -20.75 -27.06 15.88
CA SER A 176 -19.90 -26.93 14.69
C SER A 176 -20.10 -25.59 13.97
N GLY A 177 -21.34 -25.11 13.87
CA GLY A 177 -21.63 -23.82 13.25
C GLY A 177 -21.23 -22.63 14.14
N ASP A 178 -21.32 -22.75 15.47
CA ASP A 178 -20.75 -21.75 16.41
C ASP A 178 -19.24 -21.60 16.16
N THR A 179 -18.51 -22.71 16.03
CA THR A 179 -17.08 -22.71 15.72
C THR A 179 -16.78 -22.03 14.37
N ALA A 180 -17.58 -22.29 13.34
CA ALA A 180 -17.42 -21.65 12.04
C ALA A 180 -17.68 -20.13 12.10
N LYS A 181 -18.71 -19.72 12.85
CA LYS A 181 -19.04 -18.32 13.08
C LYS A 181 -17.91 -17.60 13.83
N GLU A 182 -17.35 -18.21 14.89
CA GLU A 182 -16.22 -17.64 15.63
C GLU A 182 -15.02 -17.38 14.72
N ARG A 183 -14.69 -18.33 13.84
CA ARG A 183 -13.61 -18.15 12.86
C ARG A 183 -13.86 -16.98 11.90
N LEU A 184 -15.10 -16.75 11.51
CA LEU A 184 -15.49 -15.61 10.68
C LEU A 184 -15.41 -14.28 11.46
N ASP A 185 -15.86 -14.27 12.71
CA ASP A 185 -15.82 -13.10 13.59
C ASP A 185 -14.39 -12.65 13.88
N LEU A 186 -13.43 -13.58 13.93
CA LEU A 186 -12.02 -13.26 14.08
C LEU A 186 -11.47 -12.43 12.92
N ILE A 187 -11.97 -12.61 11.70
CA ILE A 187 -11.42 -11.96 10.50
C ILE A 187 -12.27 -10.82 9.95
N LYS A 188 -13.54 -10.68 10.34
CA LYS A 188 -14.35 -9.54 9.88
C LYS A 188 -13.88 -8.25 10.54
N GLN A 189 -13.68 -7.21 9.74
CA GLN A 189 -13.44 -5.83 10.19
C GLN A 189 -14.74 -5.19 10.67
#